data_AF-A0A172EAL2-F1
#
_entry.id   AF-A0A172EAL2-F1
#
_cell.length_a   1.000
_cell.length_b   1.000
_cell.length_c   1.000
_cell.angle_alpha   90.00
_cell.angle_beta   90.00
_cell.angle_gamma   90.00
#
_symmetry.space_group_name_H-M   'P 1'
#
loop_
_entity.id
_entity.type
_entity.pdbx_description
1 polymer ?
#
loop_
_entity_poly.entity_id
_entity_poly.type
_entity_poly.pdbx_seq_one_letter_code
_entity_poly.pdbx_strand_id
1 'polypeptide(L)'
;MANMLRAIQEMGSHAMDIYDFLLTGIDQRLIKYPLMQSPISMSAILLCYLLFVLYLGPRIMANRKPFQLKEAMIVYNFTLVALSIFIVYEFLMSGWATTYTWRCDAVDTSDSPQALRMVRVAWLFWFSKIVELMDTVFFVLRKKHGQITFLHIFHHSFMPWTWWWGVSYAPGGMGSFHAMVNSSVHVIMYFYYGLAAAGPRFQKYLWWKKYMTAIQLTQFVLVSLHATQYYFMDSCDYQYPMILHLIWMYGTFFFVLFSNFWIQAYVKGKRLPKQDNKQCQNGTAVYTNGKHHENGNSMSHGATNGTSNGSTRHENGSAHMGKMKKA
;
A
#
# COMPACT_ATOMS: atom_id res chain seq x y z
N MET A 1 -24.40 39.28 -17.50
CA MET A 1 -23.81 38.35 -18.49
C MET A 1 -22.41 38.78 -18.94
N ALA A 2 -22.20 40.04 -19.37
CA ALA A 2 -20.89 40.54 -19.80
C ALA A 2 -19.78 40.49 -18.71
N ASN A 3 -20.09 40.86 -17.46
CA ASN A 3 -19.12 40.79 -16.36
C ASN A 3 -18.74 39.34 -15.99
N MET A 4 -19.68 38.40 -16.13
CA MET A 4 -19.43 36.98 -15.89
C MET A 4 -18.54 36.37 -16.98
N LEU A 5 -18.77 36.75 -18.25
CA LEU A 5 -17.92 36.34 -19.38
C LEU A 5 -16.51 36.91 -19.25
N ARG A 6 -16.35 38.17 -18.84
CA ARG A 6 -15.03 38.77 -18.56
C ARG A 6 -14.31 38.06 -17.43
N ALA A 7 -14.99 37.77 -16.32
CA ALA A 7 -14.39 37.03 -15.21
C ALA A 7 -13.96 35.60 -15.62
N ILE A 8 -14.75 34.90 -16.43
CA ILE A 8 -14.38 33.58 -16.98
C ILE A 8 -13.16 33.70 -17.90
N GLN A 9 -13.10 34.75 -18.72
CA GLN A 9 -12.00 34.97 -19.64
C GLN A 9 -10.70 35.34 -18.91
N GLU A 10 -10.77 36.19 -17.88
CA GLU A 10 -9.64 36.54 -17.00
C GLU A 10 -9.14 35.33 -16.20
N MET A 11 -10.06 34.51 -15.66
CA MET A 11 -9.68 33.24 -15.04
C MET A 11 -9.00 32.30 -16.03
N GLY A 12 -9.49 32.25 -17.28
CA GLY A 12 -8.91 31.44 -18.33
C GLY A 12 -7.50 31.89 -18.69
N SER A 13 -7.26 33.19 -18.85
CA SER A 13 -5.92 33.72 -19.14
C SER A 13 -4.96 33.45 -17.99
N HIS A 14 -5.37 33.71 -16.73
CA HIS A 14 -4.51 33.41 -15.58
C HIS A 14 -4.19 31.93 -15.44
N ALA A 15 -5.14 31.04 -15.74
CA ALA A 15 -4.89 29.61 -15.73
C ALA A 15 -3.87 29.19 -16.80
N MET A 16 -3.93 29.80 -17.99
CA MET A 16 -2.95 29.58 -19.06
C MET A 16 -1.58 30.12 -18.69
N ASP A 17 -1.49 31.31 -18.09
CA ASP A 17 -0.22 31.89 -17.65
C ASP A 17 0.48 30.98 -16.61
N ILE A 18 -0.29 30.46 -15.65
CA ILE A 18 0.22 29.51 -14.65
C ILE A 18 0.66 28.21 -15.33
N TYR A 19 -0.15 27.70 -16.27
CA TYR A 19 0.17 26.49 -16.99
C TYR A 19 1.48 26.61 -17.78
N ASP A 20 1.64 27.70 -18.53
CA ASP A 20 2.84 27.97 -19.31
C ASP A 20 4.06 28.17 -18.40
N PHE A 21 3.90 28.90 -17.29
CA PHE A 21 4.94 29.01 -16.27
C PHE A 21 5.37 27.64 -15.72
N LEU A 22 4.41 26.76 -15.40
CA LEU A 22 4.72 25.42 -14.91
C LEU A 22 5.44 24.58 -15.98
N LEU A 23 5.04 24.67 -17.25
CA LEU A 23 5.72 23.94 -18.33
C LEU A 23 7.17 24.41 -18.54
N THR A 24 7.47 25.70 -18.36
CA THR A 24 8.86 26.20 -18.49
C THR A 24 9.81 25.61 -17.46
N GLY A 25 9.31 25.20 -16.29
CA GLY A 25 10.11 24.59 -15.23
C GLY A 25 10.44 23.11 -15.45
N ILE A 26 9.87 22.47 -16.48
CA ILE A 26 10.11 21.06 -16.79
C ILE A 26 11.47 20.87 -17.44
N ASP A 27 12.21 19.87 -16.95
CA ASP A 27 13.45 19.41 -17.52
C ASP A 27 13.23 18.93 -18.97
N GLN A 28 13.85 19.64 -19.90
CA GLN A 28 13.71 19.43 -21.34
C GLN A 28 14.14 18.01 -21.77
N ARG A 29 15.02 17.35 -21.00
CA ARG A 29 15.50 16.00 -21.27
C ARG A 29 14.36 14.96 -21.14
N LEU A 30 13.30 15.28 -20.42
CA LEU A 30 12.15 14.40 -20.19
C LEU A 30 11.03 14.52 -21.24
N ILE A 31 10.99 15.57 -22.07
CA ILE A 31 9.87 15.82 -23.00
C ILE A 31 9.67 14.67 -24.00
N LYS A 32 10.76 13.98 -24.36
CA LYS A 32 10.74 12.83 -25.28
C LYS A 32 10.21 11.55 -24.64
N TYR A 33 10.13 11.50 -23.31
CA TYR A 33 9.67 10.32 -22.60
C TYR A 33 8.15 10.24 -22.61
N PRO A 34 7.56 9.03 -22.72
CA PRO A 34 6.12 8.86 -22.71
C PRO A 34 5.48 9.51 -21.47
N LEU A 35 4.40 10.25 -21.69
CA LEU A 35 3.55 10.87 -20.65
C LEU A 35 4.20 12.00 -19.83
N MET A 36 5.36 12.51 -20.25
CA MET A 36 6.07 13.64 -19.61
C MET A 36 5.82 14.99 -20.30
N GLN A 37 5.08 15.01 -21.41
CA GLN A 37 4.85 16.24 -22.19
C GLN A 37 3.95 17.24 -21.46
N SER A 38 3.06 16.75 -20.59
CA SER A 38 2.06 17.60 -19.94
C SER A 38 1.53 16.96 -18.65
N PRO A 39 1.25 17.76 -17.60
CA PRO A 39 0.62 17.28 -16.37
C PRO A 39 -0.82 16.77 -16.61
N ILE A 40 -1.43 17.16 -17.73
CA ILE A 40 -2.79 16.78 -18.11
C ILE A 40 -2.89 15.27 -18.31
N SER A 41 -1.90 14.66 -18.95
CA SER A 41 -1.89 13.21 -19.23
C SER A 41 -1.91 12.39 -17.94
N MET A 42 -1.07 12.74 -16.97
CA MET A 42 -1.05 12.08 -15.66
C MET A 42 -2.35 12.30 -14.89
N SER A 43 -2.86 13.53 -14.89
CA SER A 43 -4.13 13.86 -14.22
C SER A 43 -5.33 13.11 -14.84
N ALA A 44 -5.37 12.97 -16.17
CA ALA A 44 -6.41 12.22 -16.87
C ALA A 44 -6.36 10.72 -16.52
N ILE A 45 -5.17 10.11 -16.52
CA ILE A 45 -4.98 8.71 -16.09
C ILE A 45 -5.50 8.52 -14.66
N LEU A 46 -5.17 9.44 -13.76
CA LEU A 46 -5.59 9.37 -12.37
C LEU A 46 -7.12 9.48 -12.20
N LEU A 47 -7.75 10.43 -12.91
CA LEU A 47 -9.20 10.59 -12.89
C LEU A 47 -9.92 9.35 -13.43
N CYS A 48 -9.43 8.77 -14.53
CA CYS A 48 -9.95 7.51 -15.07
C CYS A 48 -9.78 6.36 -14.07
N TYR A 49 -8.62 6.25 -13.43
CA TYR A 49 -8.36 5.25 -12.40
C TYR A 49 -9.32 5.39 -11.21
N LEU A 50 -9.51 6.61 -10.68
CA LEU A 50 -10.42 6.87 -9.56
C LEU A 50 -11.87 6.56 -9.94
N LEU A 51 -12.32 7.00 -11.12
CA LEU A 51 -13.65 6.70 -11.64
C LEU A 51 -13.86 5.19 -11.77
N PHE A 52 -12.85 4.46 -12.25
CA PHE A 52 -12.90 3.02 -12.34
C PHE A 52 -12.98 2.35 -10.96
N VAL A 53 -12.06 2.65 -10.05
CA VAL A 53 -11.94 1.96 -8.76
C VAL A 53 -13.10 2.26 -7.83
N LEU A 54 -13.55 3.52 -7.79
CA LEU A 54 -14.57 3.96 -6.83
C LEU A 54 -15.99 3.72 -7.32
N TYR A 55 -16.22 3.77 -8.64
CA TYR A 55 -17.57 3.79 -9.19
C TYR A 55 -17.82 2.69 -10.23
N LEU A 56 -17.15 2.78 -11.38
CA LEU A 56 -17.49 1.95 -12.54
C LEU A 56 -17.19 0.47 -12.31
N GLY A 57 -15.99 0.15 -11.82
CA GLY A 57 -15.53 -1.21 -11.56
C GLY A 57 -16.40 -1.97 -10.55
N PRO A 58 -16.68 -1.42 -9.33
CA PRO A 58 -17.60 -2.03 -8.39
C PRO A 58 -19.01 -2.26 -8.98
N ARG A 59 -19.52 -1.32 -9.79
CA ARG A 59 -20.83 -1.44 -10.44
C ARG A 59 -20.87 -2.54 -11.51
N ILE A 60 -19.83 -2.63 -12.34
CA ILE A 60 -19.68 -3.73 -13.32
C ILE A 60 -19.57 -5.09 -12.62
N MET A 61 -18.87 -5.15 -11.49
CA MET A 61 -18.63 -6.37 -10.72
C MET A 61 -19.78 -6.75 -9.79
N ALA A 62 -20.79 -5.89 -9.59
CA ALA A 62 -21.91 -6.12 -8.68
C ALA A 62 -22.61 -7.45 -9.00
N ASN A 63 -22.95 -7.66 -10.27
CA ASN A 63 -23.68 -8.84 -10.77
C ASN A 63 -22.77 -9.91 -11.39
N ARG A 64 -21.44 -9.82 -11.19
CA ARG A 64 -20.47 -10.78 -11.70
C ARG A 64 -19.79 -11.54 -10.56
N LYS A 65 -19.39 -12.79 -10.86
CA LYS A 65 -18.52 -13.57 -9.98
C LYS A 65 -17.11 -12.96 -9.98
N PRO A 66 -16.35 -13.05 -8.87
CA PRO A 66 -14.98 -12.54 -8.82
C PRO A 66 -14.10 -13.29 -9.83
N PHE A 67 -13.26 -12.55 -10.55
CA PHE A 67 -12.36 -13.13 -11.54
C PHE A 67 -11.25 -13.97 -10.88
N GLN A 68 -10.88 -15.07 -11.52
CA GLN A 68 -9.77 -15.94 -11.10
C GLN A 68 -8.46 -15.51 -11.78
N LEU A 69 -7.84 -14.46 -11.25
CA LEU A 69 -6.65 -13.82 -11.84
C LEU A 69 -5.34 -14.32 -11.23
N LYS A 70 -5.28 -15.58 -10.79
CA LYS A 70 -4.14 -16.12 -10.04
C LYS A 70 -2.83 -15.99 -10.83
N GLU A 71 -2.77 -16.58 -12.02
CA GLU A 71 -1.55 -16.60 -12.85
C GLU A 71 -1.17 -15.18 -13.30
N ALA A 72 -2.15 -14.37 -13.67
CA ALA A 72 -1.93 -12.96 -14.02
C ALA A 72 -1.27 -12.17 -12.87
N MET A 73 -1.76 -12.35 -11.63
CA MET A 73 -1.15 -11.71 -10.46
C MET A 73 0.25 -12.24 -10.18
N ILE A 74 0.51 -13.54 -10.36
CA ILE A 74 1.85 -14.11 -10.16
C ILE A 74 2.84 -13.45 -11.12
N VAL A 75 2.53 -13.47 -12.42
CA VAL A 75 3.38 -12.85 -13.46
C VAL A 75 3.57 -11.36 -13.21
N TYR A 76 2.49 -10.64 -12.90
CA TYR A 76 2.52 -9.22 -12.59
C TYR A 76 3.42 -8.90 -11.38
N ASN A 77 3.25 -9.58 -10.25
CA ASN A 77 4.05 -9.32 -9.05
C ASN A 77 5.53 -9.63 -9.28
N PHE A 78 5.87 -10.74 -9.95
CA PHE A 78 7.27 -11.05 -10.26
C PHE A 78 7.88 -10.11 -11.30
N THR A 79 7.08 -9.59 -12.23
CA THR A 79 7.51 -8.52 -13.14
C THR A 79 7.85 -7.25 -12.37
N LEU A 80 7.02 -6.87 -11.38
CA LEU A 80 7.30 -5.71 -10.52
C LEU A 80 8.51 -5.91 -9.60
N VAL A 81 8.78 -7.15 -9.15
CA VAL A 81 10.03 -7.48 -8.47
C VAL A 81 11.23 -7.21 -9.37
N ALA A 82 11.22 -7.75 -10.60
CA ALA A 82 12.31 -7.56 -11.55
C ALA A 82 12.50 -6.08 -11.92
N LEU A 83 11.41 -5.36 -12.18
CA LEU A 83 11.42 -3.92 -12.45
C LEU A 83 12.00 -3.14 -11.26
N SER A 84 11.60 -3.46 -10.03
CA SER A 84 12.09 -2.79 -8.83
C SER A 84 13.58 -3.05 -8.60
N ILE A 85 14.06 -4.29 -8.81
CA ILE A 85 15.50 -4.62 -8.76
C ILE A 85 16.27 -3.80 -9.78
N PHE A 86 15.77 -3.73 -11.01
CA PHE A 86 16.39 -2.95 -12.08
C PHE A 86 16.45 -1.46 -11.74
N ILE A 87 15.36 -0.89 -11.22
CA ILE A 87 15.32 0.52 -10.78
C ILE A 87 16.31 0.79 -9.64
N VAL A 88 16.41 -0.11 -8.65
CA VAL A 88 17.39 0.03 -7.57
C VAL A 88 18.81 0.02 -8.13
N TYR A 89 19.13 -0.95 -8.99
CA TYR A 89 20.43 -1.02 -9.65
C TYR A 89 20.75 0.25 -10.45
N GLU A 90 19.78 0.75 -11.22
CA GLU A 90 19.96 1.96 -12.01
C GLU A 90 20.14 3.20 -11.13
N PHE A 91 19.41 3.36 -10.02
CA PHE A 91 19.65 4.48 -9.09
C PHE A 91 21.04 4.41 -8.46
N LEU A 92 21.46 3.22 -8.00
CA LEU A 92 22.79 3.00 -7.46
C LEU A 92 23.87 3.40 -8.48
N MET A 93 23.76 2.91 -9.70
CA MET A 93 24.75 3.15 -10.73
C MET A 93 24.63 4.53 -11.41
N SER A 94 23.54 5.26 -11.20
CA SER A 94 23.36 6.64 -11.67
C SER A 94 23.89 7.70 -10.72
N GLY A 95 24.24 7.34 -9.48
CA GLY A 95 24.90 8.26 -8.56
C GLY A 95 25.12 7.69 -7.17
N TRP A 96 24.11 7.04 -6.58
CA TRP A 96 24.13 6.64 -5.16
C TRP A 96 25.28 5.71 -4.76
N ALA A 97 25.77 4.87 -5.66
CA ALA A 97 26.92 3.98 -5.42
C ALA A 97 28.21 4.45 -6.12
N THR A 98 28.21 5.61 -6.77
CA THR A 98 29.31 6.06 -7.63
C THR A 98 29.78 7.46 -7.28
N THR A 99 28.94 8.47 -7.49
CA THR A 99 29.32 9.89 -7.40
C THR A 99 28.69 10.65 -6.24
N TYR A 100 27.55 10.18 -5.71
CA TYR A 100 26.80 10.90 -4.67
C TYR A 100 27.45 10.75 -3.31
N THR A 101 27.34 11.81 -2.51
CA THR A 101 27.93 11.96 -1.19
C THR A 101 27.01 11.50 -0.05
N TRP A 102 25.75 11.15 -0.37
CA TRP A 102 24.70 10.80 0.61
C TRP A 102 24.34 11.97 1.53
N ARG A 103 24.54 13.19 1.04
CA ARG A 103 24.30 14.45 1.75
C ARG A 103 23.62 15.44 0.82
N CYS A 104 24.28 16.56 0.50
CA CYS A 104 23.78 17.54 -0.45
C CYS A 104 24.27 17.17 -1.85
N ASP A 105 23.48 16.34 -2.53
CA ASP A 105 23.72 15.98 -3.91
C ASP A 105 22.76 16.78 -4.81
N ALA A 106 23.32 17.72 -5.58
CA ALA A 106 22.56 18.56 -6.52
C ALA A 106 22.02 17.75 -7.71
N VAL A 107 21.03 18.29 -8.41
CA VAL A 107 20.57 17.71 -9.67
C VAL A 107 21.57 18.06 -10.76
N ASP A 108 22.14 17.05 -11.43
CA ASP A 108 22.98 17.27 -12.61
C ASP A 108 22.11 17.56 -13.84
N THR A 109 22.18 18.79 -14.35
CA THR A 109 21.43 19.27 -15.52
C THR A 109 22.18 19.08 -16.85
N SER A 110 23.40 18.53 -16.82
CA SER A 110 24.18 18.26 -18.01
C SER A 110 23.62 17.11 -18.85
N ASP A 111 24.07 17.00 -20.10
CA ASP A 111 23.80 15.85 -20.97
C ASP A 111 24.85 14.73 -20.81
N SER A 112 25.52 14.66 -19.66
CA SER A 112 26.48 13.59 -19.39
C SER A 112 25.77 12.23 -19.40
N PRO A 113 26.45 11.13 -19.80
CA PRO A 113 25.85 9.81 -19.77
C PRO A 113 25.32 9.42 -18.37
N GLN A 114 25.99 9.89 -17.32
CA GLN A 114 25.60 9.66 -15.94
C GLN A 114 24.30 10.41 -15.58
N ALA A 115 24.21 11.70 -15.93
CA ALA A 115 23.02 12.51 -15.70
C ALA A 115 21.80 11.96 -16.47
N LEU A 116 21.98 11.63 -17.75
CA LEU A 116 20.92 11.06 -18.58
C LEU A 116 20.46 9.68 -18.08
N ARG A 117 21.35 8.91 -17.45
CA ARG A 117 20.99 7.66 -16.78
C ARG A 117 20.11 7.92 -15.55
N MET A 118 20.46 8.91 -14.72
CA MET A 118 19.64 9.34 -13.58
C MET A 118 18.24 9.79 -14.03
N VAL A 119 18.16 10.61 -15.08
CA VAL A 119 16.89 11.07 -15.65
C VAL A 119 16.03 9.89 -16.12
N ARG A 120 16.64 8.91 -16.80
CA ARG A 120 15.94 7.71 -17.28
C ARG A 120 15.38 6.88 -16.13
N VAL A 121 16.15 6.65 -15.07
CA VAL A 121 15.66 5.86 -13.92
C VAL A 121 14.63 6.62 -13.11
N ALA A 122 14.73 7.95 -12.99
CA ALA A 122 13.70 8.78 -12.38
C ALA A 122 12.36 8.65 -13.14
N TRP A 123 12.39 8.73 -14.48
CA TRP A 123 11.20 8.46 -15.30
C TRP A 123 10.69 7.03 -15.14
N LEU A 124 11.57 6.03 -15.17
CA LEU A 124 11.18 4.62 -15.05
C LEU A 124 10.54 4.33 -13.69
N PHE A 125 11.08 4.93 -12.62
CA PHE A 125 10.49 4.88 -11.30
C PHE A 125 9.08 5.47 -11.30
N TRP A 126 8.90 6.68 -11.85
CA TRP A 126 7.57 7.28 -11.95
C TRP A 126 6.60 6.42 -12.77
N PHE A 127 7.05 5.93 -13.93
CA PHE A 127 6.25 5.07 -14.79
C PHE A 127 5.84 3.78 -14.07
N SER A 128 6.71 3.21 -13.24
CA SER A 128 6.35 2.06 -12.41
C SER A 128 5.16 2.36 -11.50
N LYS A 129 5.01 3.57 -10.95
CA LYS A 129 3.86 3.96 -10.12
C LYS A 129 2.54 3.94 -10.90
N ILE A 130 2.56 4.22 -12.21
CA ILE A 130 1.39 4.05 -13.09
C ILE A 130 1.04 2.57 -13.23
N VAL A 131 2.04 1.71 -13.44
CA VAL A 131 1.83 0.26 -13.53
C VAL A 131 1.22 -0.29 -12.24
N GLU A 132 1.68 0.20 -11.08
CA GLU A 132 1.19 -0.19 -9.76
C GLU A 132 -0.29 0.17 -9.50
N LEU A 133 -0.90 1.07 -10.30
CA LEU A 133 -2.36 1.31 -10.25
C LEU A 133 -3.17 0.03 -10.53
N MET A 134 -2.56 -0.93 -11.24
CA MET A 134 -3.17 -2.23 -11.53
C MET A 134 -3.43 -3.06 -10.26
N ASP A 135 -2.71 -2.81 -9.15
CA ASP A 135 -2.95 -3.47 -7.85
C ASP A 135 -4.42 -3.33 -7.42
N THR A 136 -4.93 -2.10 -7.52
CA THR A 136 -6.30 -1.79 -7.12
C THR A 136 -7.31 -2.33 -8.13
N VAL A 137 -6.96 -2.36 -9.41
CA VAL A 137 -7.78 -2.98 -10.46
C VAL A 137 -7.96 -4.48 -10.16
N PHE A 138 -6.89 -5.19 -9.79
CA PHE A 138 -6.99 -6.59 -9.35
C PHE A 138 -7.89 -6.75 -8.13
N PHE A 139 -7.83 -5.84 -7.15
CA PHE A 139 -8.73 -5.90 -5.98
C PHE A 139 -10.19 -5.73 -6.35
N VAL A 140 -10.50 -4.81 -7.27
CA VAL A 140 -11.88 -4.58 -7.76
C VAL A 140 -12.38 -5.82 -8.50
N LEU A 141 -11.62 -6.34 -9.47
CA LEU A 141 -12.01 -7.50 -10.27
C LEU A 141 -12.14 -8.79 -9.45
N ARG A 142 -11.42 -8.90 -8.33
CA ARG A 142 -11.52 -10.04 -7.39
C ARG A 142 -12.55 -9.83 -6.28
N LYS A 143 -13.28 -8.70 -6.28
CA LYS A 143 -14.22 -8.29 -5.22
C LYS A 143 -13.59 -8.30 -3.82
N LYS A 144 -12.32 -7.90 -3.73
CA LYS A 144 -11.56 -7.80 -2.47
C LYS A 144 -11.61 -6.39 -1.88
N HIS A 145 -12.82 -5.83 -1.75
CA HIS A 145 -13.04 -4.46 -1.28
C HIS A 145 -12.42 -4.17 0.09
N GLY A 146 -12.28 -5.18 0.97
CA GLY A 146 -11.58 -5.02 2.26
C GLY A 146 -10.09 -4.68 2.16
N GLN A 147 -9.46 -4.83 0.99
CA GLN A 147 -8.09 -4.39 0.70
C GLN A 147 -8.04 -2.95 0.14
N ILE A 148 -9.14 -2.48 -0.45
CA ILE A 148 -9.27 -1.13 -1.00
C ILE A 148 -9.61 -0.18 0.15
N THR A 149 -8.59 0.21 0.91
CA THR A 149 -8.71 1.14 2.04
C THR A 149 -8.47 2.58 1.59
N PHE A 150 -8.88 3.54 2.42
CA PHE A 150 -8.52 4.95 2.21
C PHE A 150 -7.01 5.13 2.03
N LEU A 151 -6.20 4.48 2.89
CA LEU A 151 -4.73 4.50 2.79
C LEU A 151 -4.24 4.04 1.41
N HIS A 152 -4.78 2.92 0.92
CA HIS A 152 -4.42 2.35 -0.37
C HIS A 152 -4.77 3.29 -1.53
N ILE A 153 -6.01 3.77 -1.58
CA ILE A 153 -6.44 4.68 -2.66
C ILE A 153 -5.67 5.99 -2.59
N PHE A 154 -5.55 6.60 -1.41
CA PHE A 154 -4.82 7.85 -1.23
C PHE A 154 -3.36 7.71 -1.70
N HIS A 155 -2.66 6.66 -1.25
CA HIS A 155 -1.28 6.37 -1.67
C HIS A 155 -1.18 6.20 -3.20
N HIS A 156 -1.93 5.26 -3.78
CA HIS A 156 -1.85 4.99 -5.22
C HIS A 156 -2.39 6.12 -6.10
N SER A 157 -3.14 7.08 -5.54
CA SER A 157 -3.62 8.24 -6.31
C SER A 157 -2.65 9.39 -6.24
N PHE A 158 -2.25 9.74 -5.02
CA PHE A 158 -1.48 10.94 -4.76
C PHE A 158 -0.01 10.74 -5.13
N MET A 159 0.57 9.57 -4.86
CA MET A 159 2.00 9.32 -5.14
C MET A 159 2.34 9.46 -6.62
N PRO A 160 1.71 8.76 -7.59
CA PRO A 160 2.11 8.89 -8.98
C PRO A 160 1.94 10.33 -9.52
N TRP A 161 0.97 11.08 -8.96
CA TRP A 161 0.72 12.47 -9.34
C TRP A 161 1.80 13.41 -8.82
N THR A 162 2.19 13.31 -7.54
CA THR A 162 3.26 14.13 -6.97
C THR A 162 4.63 13.77 -7.53
N TRP A 163 4.87 12.48 -7.79
CA TRP A 163 6.10 12.03 -8.43
C TRP A 163 6.26 12.54 -9.86
N TRP A 164 5.16 12.74 -10.60
CA TRP A 164 5.24 13.36 -11.92
C TRP A 164 5.87 14.75 -11.85
N TRP A 165 5.44 15.57 -10.90
CA TRP A 165 6.02 16.91 -10.66
C TRP A 165 7.47 16.81 -10.19
N GLY A 166 7.77 15.92 -9.23
CA GLY A 166 9.12 15.72 -8.73
C GLY A 166 10.11 15.33 -9.82
N VAL A 167 9.76 14.36 -10.67
CA VAL A 167 10.59 13.92 -11.80
C VAL A 167 10.66 14.99 -12.88
N SER A 168 9.57 15.69 -13.17
CA SER A 168 9.57 16.74 -14.21
C SER A 168 10.50 17.91 -13.87
N TYR A 169 10.65 18.26 -12.59
CA TYR A 169 11.48 19.41 -12.17
C TYR A 169 12.88 19.00 -11.69
N ALA A 170 12.99 17.91 -10.94
CA ALA A 170 14.24 17.47 -10.33
C ALA A 170 14.45 15.95 -10.49
N PRO A 171 14.76 15.48 -11.72
CA PRO A 171 15.00 14.07 -12.00
C PRO A 171 16.37 13.60 -11.51
N GLY A 172 16.65 13.72 -10.21
CA GLY A 172 17.92 13.30 -9.60
C GLY A 172 18.22 13.96 -8.26
N GLY A 173 19.51 14.02 -7.93
CA GLY A 173 20.03 14.62 -6.70
C GLY A 173 19.57 13.90 -5.44
N MET A 174 19.72 14.57 -4.30
CA MET A 174 19.31 14.06 -2.99
C MET A 174 17.81 13.76 -2.91
N GLY A 175 16.99 14.42 -3.73
CA GLY A 175 15.56 14.13 -3.88
C GLY A 175 15.28 12.70 -4.36
N SER A 176 16.19 12.07 -5.12
CA SER A 176 16.00 10.70 -5.63
C SER A 176 16.21 9.59 -4.59
N PHE A 177 16.71 9.91 -3.39
CA PHE A 177 16.99 8.93 -2.33
C PHE A 177 15.76 8.09 -1.99
N HIS A 178 14.62 8.76 -1.80
CA HIS A 178 13.39 8.08 -1.42
C HIS A 178 12.84 7.18 -2.54
N ALA A 179 13.14 7.48 -3.81
CA ALA A 179 12.81 6.62 -4.95
C ALA A 179 13.56 5.29 -4.86
N MET A 180 14.87 5.38 -4.59
CA MET A 180 15.76 4.23 -4.45
C MET A 180 15.32 3.35 -3.27
N VAL A 181 15.10 3.94 -2.08
CA VAL A 181 14.66 3.19 -0.89
C VAL A 181 13.26 2.59 -1.11
N ASN A 182 12.32 3.34 -1.70
CA ASN A 182 10.99 2.82 -2.04
C ASN A 182 11.08 1.59 -2.96
N SER A 183 11.92 1.66 -4.00
CA SER A 183 12.11 0.56 -4.93
C SER A 183 12.69 -0.67 -4.23
N SER A 184 13.66 -0.50 -3.32
CA SER A 184 14.21 -1.60 -2.50
C SER A 184 13.15 -2.28 -1.64
N VAL A 185 12.24 -1.51 -1.04
CA VAL A 185 11.12 -2.07 -0.27
C VAL A 185 10.08 -2.72 -1.18
N HIS A 186 9.85 -2.17 -2.37
CA HIS A 186 8.94 -2.74 -3.38
C HIS A 186 9.40 -4.11 -3.89
N VAL A 187 10.72 -4.36 -3.98
CA VAL A 187 11.25 -5.72 -4.23
C VAL A 187 10.69 -6.71 -3.20
N ILE A 188 10.79 -6.37 -1.90
CA ILE A 188 10.35 -7.25 -0.81
C ILE A 188 8.82 -7.39 -0.79
N MET A 189 8.10 -6.28 -0.98
CA MET A 189 6.64 -6.24 -0.95
C MET A 189 6.02 -7.05 -2.11
N TYR A 190 6.45 -6.82 -3.35
CA TYR A 190 5.92 -7.54 -4.50
C TYR A 190 6.34 -9.00 -4.50
N PHE A 191 7.52 -9.33 -3.97
CA PHE A 191 7.89 -10.72 -3.76
C PHE A 191 6.94 -11.42 -2.77
N TYR A 192 6.60 -10.76 -1.66
CA TYR A 192 5.59 -11.25 -0.73
C TYR A 192 4.23 -11.47 -1.42
N TYR A 193 3.77 -10.51 -2.24
CA TYR A 193 2.49 -10.62 -2.95
C TYR A 193 2.49 -11.71 -4.03
N GLY A 194 3.60 -11.89 -4.76
CA GLY A 194 3.78 -12.98 -5.71
C GLY A 194 3.66 -14.35 -5.03
N LEU A 195 4.36 -14.54 -3.91
CA LEU A 195 4.25 -15.77 -3.10
C LEU A 195 2.84 -15.97 -2.51
N ALA A 196 2.19 -14.89 -2.06
CA ALA A 196 0.83 -14.95 -1.55
C ALA A 196 -0.18 -15.35 -2.63
N ALA A 197 0.04 -14.92 -3.88
CA ALA A 197 -0.77 -15.28 -5.03
C ALA A 197 -0.56 -16.73 -5.51
N ALA A 198 0.66 -17.29 -5.33
CA ALA A 198 1.00 -18.67 -5.71
C ALA A 198 0.16 -19.75 -4.99
N GLY A 199 -0.50 -19.40 -3.88
CA GLY A 199 -1.57 -20.17 -3.25
C GLY A 199 -1.26 -20.68 -1.85
N PRO A 200 -2.14 -21.51 -1.26
CA PRO A 200 -2.05 -21.93 0.15
C PRO A 200 -0.73 -22.66 0.50
N ARG A 201 -0.14 -23.35 -0.48
CA ARG A 201 1.15 -24.05 -0.32
C ARG A 201 2.28 -23.09 0.07
N PHE A 202 2.26 -21.85 -0.41
CA PHE A 202 3.27 -20.83 -0.10
C PHE A 202 2.85 -19.93 1.06
N GLN A 203 1.55 -19.66 1.21
CA GLN A 203 1.04 -18.78 2.27
C GLN A 203 1.42 -19.23 3.69
N LYS A 204 1.55 -20.54 3.93
CA LYS A 204 2.02 -21.07 5.22
C LYS A 204 3.42 -20.62 5.63
N TYR A 205 4.27 -20.24 4.68
CA TYR A 205 5.62 -19.74 4.93
C TYR A 205 5.68 -18.21 5.09
N LEU A 206 4.56 -17.50 4.90
CA LEU A 206 4.48 -16.03 4.94
C LEU A 206 4.23 -15.47 6.35
N TRP A 207 4.89 -16.05 7.36
CA TRP A 207 4.80 -15.63 8.76
C TRP A 207 5.35 -14.22 9.00
N TRP A 208 6.24 -13.75 8.11
CA TRP A 208 6.96 -12.49 8.23
C TRP A 208 6.18 -11.26 7.75
N LYS A 209 4.87 -11.37 7.52
CA LYS A 209 3.99 -10.25 7.14
C LYS A 209 4.14 -9.01 8.04
N LYS A 210 4.38 -9.21 9.35
CA LYS A 210 4.61 -8.11 10.30
C LYS A 210 5.89 -7.33 10.00
N TYR A 211 6.96 -8.03 9.62
CA TYR A 211 8.24 -7.40 9.27
C TYR A 211 8.16 -6.59 7.98
N MET A 212 7.30 -6.96 7.03
CA MET A 212 7.05 -6.15 5.84
C MET A 212 6.57 -4.74 6.20
N THR A 213 5.55 -4.64 7.06
CA THR A 213 5.05 -3.34 7.51
C THR A 213 6.10 -2.59 8.33
N ALA A 214 6.93 -3.31 9.10
CA ALA A 214 8.03 -2.70 9.86
C ALA A 214 9.07 -2.07 8.92
N ILE A 215 9.48 -2.78 7.86
CA ILE A 215 10.40 -2.27 6.83
C ILE A 215 9.82 -1.03 6.14
N GLN A 216 8.52 -1.01 5.84
CA GLN A 216 7.84 0.17 5.28
C GLN A 216 7.88 1.37 6.23
N LEU A 217 7.65 1.16 7.53
CA LEU A 217 7.80 2.24 8.54
C LEU A 217 9.25 2.73 8.62
N THR A 218 10.22 1.80 8.65
CA THR A 218 11.65 2.12 8.68
C THR A 218 12.06 2.93 7.47
N GLN A 219 11.55 2.62 6.27
CA GLN A 219 11.77 3.42 5.07
C GLN A 219 11.35 4.88 5.28
N PHE A 220 10.17 5.15 5.83
CA PHE A 220 9.72 6.53 6.05
C PHE A 220 10.65 7.27 7.01
N VAL A 221 11.11 6.60 8.08
CA VAL A 221 12.09 7.18 9.02
C VAL A 221 13.41 7.50 8.31
N LEU A 222 13.96 6.55 7.55
CA LEU A 222 15.23 6.75 6.83
C LEU A 222 15.14 7.90 5.81
N VAL A 223 14.06 7.94 5.04
CA VAL A 223 13.81 9.02 4.06
C VAL A 223 13.67 10.37 4.76
N SER A 224 12.91 10.44 5.85
CA SER A 224 12.74 11.68 6.60
C SER A 224 14.04 12.16 7.23
N LEU A 225 14.86 11.26 7.77
CA LEU A 225 16.18 11.61 8.32
C LEU A 225 17.10 12.16 7.22
N HIS A 226 17.16 11.51 6.07
CA HIS A 226 17.96 11.99 4.93
C HIS A 226 17.49 13.37 4.44
N ALA A 227 16.18 13.56 4.24
CA ALA A 227 15.61 14.85 3.85
C ALA A 227 15.88 15.94 4.90
N THR A 228 15.88 15.58 6.19
CA THR A 228 16.12 16.51 7.29
C THR A 228 17.54 17.09 7.25
N GLN A 229 18.52 16.36 6.71
CA GLN A 229 19.89 16.86 6.61
C GLN A 229 19.98 18.18 5.85
N TYR A 230 19.11 18.42 4.86
CA TYR A 230 19.04 19.68 4.11
C TYR A 230 18.91 20.91 5.02
N TYR A 231 18.12 20.83 6.09
CA TYR A 231 17.88 21.95 7.00
C TYR A 231 19.04 22.24 7.97
N PHE A 232 19.98 21.29 8.10
CA PHE A 232 21.12 21.39 9.01
C PHE A 232 22.45 21.56 8.27
N MET A 233 22.44 21.67 6.94
CA MET A 233 23.63 21.96 6.16
C MET A 233 23.72 23.47 5.90
N ASP A 234 24.82 24.08 6.32
CA ASP A 234 25.06 25.52 6.14
C ASP A 234 25.25 25.93 4.66
N SER A 235 25.72 24.99 3.83
CA SER A 235 25.88 25.17 2.39
C SER A 235 25.36 23.92 1.66
N CYS A 236 24.32 24.11 0.85
CA CYS A 236 23.78 23.06 -0.01
C CYS A 236 23.23 23.67 -1.31
N ASP A 237 23.90 23.36 -2.42
CA ASP A 237 23.57 23.90 -3.75
C ASP A 237 22.43 23.13 -4.45
N TYR A 238 21.53 22.52 -3.68
CA TYR A 238 20.39 21.81 -4.23
C TYR A 238 19.36 22.79 -4.79
N GLN A 239 19.09 22.70 -6.09
CA GLN A 239 18.38 23.73 -6.85
C GLN A 239 16.87 23.78 -6.60
N TYR A 240 16.29 22.74 -5.98
CA TYR A 240 14.83 22.58 -5.87
C TYR A 240 14.34 22.36 -4.43
N PRO A 241 14.64 23.27 -3.48
CA PRO A 241 14.33 23.07 -2.06
C PRO A 241 12.87 22.73 -1.78
N MET A 242 11.93 23.30 -2.54
CA MET A 242 10.50 23.01 -2.44
C MET A 242 10.19 21.51 -2.55
N ILE A 243 10.90 20.76 -3.41
CA ILE A 243 10.69 19.32 -3.58
C ILE A 243 11.10 18.57 -2.30
N LEU A 244 12.18 18.97 -1.64
CA LEU A 244 12.60 18.35 -0.37
C LEU A 244 11.61 18.63 0.76
N HIS A 245 11.07 19.85 0.82
CA HIS A 245 10.03 20.19 1.80
C HIS A 245 8.78 19.32 1.60
N LEU A 246 8.36 19.10 0.35
CA LEU A 246 7.24 18.21 0.03
C LEU A 246 7.53 16.75 0.38
N ILE A 247 8.73 16.25 0.08
CA ILE A 247 9.15 14.89 0.46
C ILE A 247 9.07 14.70 1.98
N TRP A 248 9.57 15.68 2.75
CA TRP A 248 9.54 15.63 4.21
C TRP A 248 8.11 15.69 4.78
N MET A 249 7.28 16.59 4.26
CA MET A 249 5.87 16.72 4.65
C MET A 249 5.10 15.43 4.35
N TYR A 250 5.23 14.89 3.13
CA TYR A 250 4.56 13.66 2.73
C TYR A 250 5.10 12.45 3.50
N GLY A 251 6.41 12.36 3.71
CA GLY A 251 7.04 11.33 4.54
C GLY A 251 6.44 11.29 5.95
N THR A 252 6.28 12.46 6.57
CA THR A 252 5.64 12.59 7.88
C THR A 252 4.16 12.18 7.85
N PHE A 253 3.41 12.64 6.84
CA PHE A 253 2.00 12.30 6.68
C PHE A 253 1.79 10.79 6.50
N PHE A 254 2.56 10.15 5.62
CA PHE A 254 2.50 8.70 5.42
C PHE A 254 2.96 7.92 6.66
N PHE A 255 3.98 8.39 7.36
CA PHE A 255 4.41 7.77 8.62
C PHE A 255 3.27 7.71 9.64
N VAL A 256 2.49 8.80 9.80
CA VAL A 256 1.32 8.83 10.68
C VAL A 256 0.25 7.83 10.23
N LEU A 257 -0.07 7.79 8.94
CA LEU A 257 -1.05 6.86 8.39
C LEU A 257 -0.65 5.39 8.56
N PHE A 258 0.61 5.05 8.28
CA PHE A 258 1.13 3.70 8.43
C PHE A 258 1.26 3.29 9.91
N SER A 259 1.61 4.22 10.79
CA SER A 259 1.59 4.00 12.24
C SER A 259 0.17 3.71 12.74
N ASN A 260 -0.83 4.46 12.24
CA ASN A 260 -2.22 4.20 12.54
C ASN A 260 -2.66 2.80 12.05
N PHE A 261 -2.29 2.44 10.81
CA PHE A 261 -2.52 1.09 10.28
C PHE A 261 -1.89 0.01 11.15
N TRP A 262 -0.63 0.19 11.59
CA TRP A 262 0.06 -0.76 12.47
C TRP A 262 -0.70 -0.98 13.78
N ILE A 263 -1.11 0.10 14.44
CA ILE A 263 -1.89 0.05 15.68
C ILE A 263 -3.19 -0.71 15.46
N GLN A 264 -3.93 -0.41 14.39
CA GLN A 264 -5.20 -1.08 14.12
C GLN A 264 -5.04 -2.56 13.74
N ALA A 265 -4.05 -2.87 12.90
CA ALA A 265 -3.88 -4.20 12.34
C ALA A 265 -3.26 -5.19 13.33
N TYR A 266 -2.24 -4.75 14.08
CA TYR A 266 -1.40 -5.64 14.89
C TYR A 266 -1.60 -5.47 16.39
N VAL A 267 -1.71 -4.22 16.89
CA VAL A 267 -1.90 -3.98 18.33
C VAL A 267 -3.34 -4.27 18.72
N LYS A 268 -4.32 -3.77 17.95
CA LYS A 268 -5.75 -4.04 18.15
C LYS A 268 -6.24 -5.35 17.49
N GLY A 269 -5.34 -6.09 16.83
CA GLY A 269 -5.60 -7.43 16.31
C GLY A 269 -6.56 -7.54 15.11
N LYS A 270 -7.05 -6.44 14.52
CA LYS A 270 -8.12 -6.48 13.51
C LYS A 270 -7.75 -7.16 12.19
N ARG A 271 -6.44 -7.36 11.91
CA ARG A 271 -5.92 -7.91 10.65
C ARG A 271 -4.76 -8.89 10.84
N LEU A 272 -4.70 -9.55 11.99
CA LEU A 272 -3.70 -10.59 12.25
C LEU A 272 -3.81 -11.71 11.21
N PRO A 273 -2.68 -12.37 10.86
CA PRO A 273 -2.75 -13.60 10.09
C PRO A 273 -3.65 -14.59 10.83
N LYS A 274 -4.63 -15.19 10.13
CA LYS A 274 -5.42 -16.28 10.72
C LYS A 274 -4.44 -17.39 11.09
N GLN A 275 -4.17 -17.56 12.38
CA GLN A 275 -3.71 -18.84 12.88
C GLN A 275 -4.89 -19.78 12.73
N ASP A 276 -4.72 -20.87 11.99
CA ASP A 276 -5.61 -22.02 12.04
C ASP A 276 -5.45 -22.65 13.44
N ASN A 277 -6.03 -22.02 14.46
CA ASN A 277 -6.36 -22.71 15.69
C ASN A 277 -7.57 -23.59 15.37
N LYS A 278 -7.31 -24.75 14.77
CA LYS A 278 -8.18 -25.90 14.99
C LYS A 278 -8.13 -26.20 16.47
N GLN A 279 -8.99 -25.56 17.25
CA GLN A 279 -9.44 -26.14 18.51
C GLN A 279 -10.13 -27.45 18.11
N CYS A 280 -9.45 -28.58 18.35
CA CYS A 280 -10.10 -29.86 18.42
C CYS A 280 -11.12 -29.78 19.56
N GLN A 281 -12.39 -29.54 19.22
CA GLN A 281 -13.47 -29.99 20.07
C GLN A 281 -13.49 -31.51 19.97
N ASN A 282 -13.09 -32.20 21.04
CA ASN A 282 -13.33 -33.63 21.21
C ASN A 282 -14.85 -33.84 21.34
N GLY A 283 -15.53 -33.88 20.19
CA GLY A 283 -16.89 -34.38 20.07
C GLY A 283 -16.82 -35.81 19.53
N THR A 284 -16.77 -36.79 20.44
CA THR A 284 -16.91 -38.19 20.08
C THR A 284 -18.37 -38.41 19.67
N ALA A 285 -18.63 -38.43 18.36
CA ALA A 285 -19.87 -38.92 17.82
C ALA A 285 -19.90 -40.44 17.95
N VAL A 286 -20.77 -40.97 18.82
CA VAL A 286 -21.16 -42.38 18.80
C VAL A 286 -22.66 -42.43 18.57
N TYR A 287 -23.04 -42.73 17.33
CA TYR A 287 -24.33 -43.31 17.01
C TYR A 287 -24.17 -44.82 17.01
N THR A 288 -24.81 -45.53 17.93
CA THR A 288 -25.48 -46.82 17.65
C THR A 288 -26.56 -47.07 18.70
N ASN A 289 -27.75 -47.39 18.18
CA ASN A 289 -28.97 -47.75 18.89
C ASN A 289 -28.94 -49.27 19.18
N GLY A 290 -29.36 -49.73 20.37
CA GLY A 290 -29.46 -51.16 20.68
C GLY A 290 -29.82 -51.48 22.13
N LYS A 291 -31.04 -51.99 22.33
CA LYS A 291 -31.56 -52.59 23.57
C LYS A 291 -30.62 -53.67 24.14
N HIS A 292 -30.41 -53.69 25.46
CA HIS A 292 -30.72 -54.85 26.32
C HIS A 292 -30.56 -54.51 27.82
N HIS A 293 -31.29 -55.31 28.61
CA HIS A 293 -31.59 -55.25 30.04
C HIS A 293 -30.40 -55.55 30.98
N GLU A 294 -30.61 -55.15 32.25
CA GLU A 294 -30.11 -55.74 33.51
C GLU A 294 -28.76 -55.35 34.16
N ASN A 295 -28.91 -54.54 35.23
CA ASN A 295 -28.60 -54.81 36.64
C ASN A 295 -27.22 -55.41 37.03
N GLY A 296 -26.49 -54.68 37.89
CA GLY A 296 -25.28 -55.17 38.56
C GLY A 296 -24.79 -54.20 39.64
N ASN A 297 -25.12 -54.51 40.88
CA ASN A 297 -24.83 -53.77 42.11
C ASN A 297 -23.43 -54.14 42.64
N SER A 298 -22.55 -53.18 42.99
CA SER A 298 -21.50 -53.43 43.99
C SER A 298 -20.87 -52.15 44.58
N MET A 299 -21.08 -52.07 45.89
CA MET A 299 -20.54 -51.24 46.98
C MET A 299 -19.08 -50.72 47.00
N SER A 300 -18.98 -49.47 47.48
CA SER A 300 -18.24 -48.97 48.66
C SER A 300 -16.78 -48.44 48.59
N HIS A 301 -16.61 -47.43 49.47
CA HIS A 301 -15.44 -46.69 49.99
C HIS A 301 -14.85 -45.60 49.07
N GLY A 302 -14.72 -44.34 49.48
CA GLY A 302 -14.90 -43.69 50.78
C GLY A 302 -13.73 -42.73 51.00
N ALA A 303 -13.96 -41.41 50.95
CA ALA A 303 -13.13 -40.40 51.62
C ALA A 303 -13.79 -39.01 51.50
N THR A 304 -14.01 -38.43 52.67
CA THR A 304 -14.60 -37.12 52.97
C THR A 304 -13.63 -35.95 52.80
N ASN A 305 -14.18 -34.78 52.45
CA ASN A 305 -13.86 -33.41 52.92
C ASN A 305 -14.62 -32.47 51.96
N GLY A 306 -15.48 -31.52 52.31
CA GLY A 306 -15.84 -30.84 53.55
C GLY A 306 -16.43 -29.48 53.12
N THR A 307 -17.30 -28.89 53.96
CA THR A 307 -17.80 -27.49 53.95
C THR A 307 -19.02 -27.09 53.08
N SER A 308 -20.19 -27.19 53.71
CA SER A 308 -21.21 -26.16 54.01
C SER A 308 -22.03 -25.43 52.92
N ASN A 309 -23.35 -25.70 52.99
CA ASN A 309 -24.52 -24.81 53.01
C ASN A 309 -24.86 -23.87 51.84
N GLY A 310 -26.08 -24.05 51.32
CA GLY A 310 -26.85 -22.98 50.65
C GLY A 310 -27.98 -23.48 49.75
N SER A 311 -29.08 -23.94 50.34
CA SER A 311 -30.36 -24.23 49.66
C SER A 311 -30.90 -23.00 48.92
N THR A 312 -31.42 -23.15 47.69
CA THR A 312 -32.85 -22.91 47.37
C THR A 312 -33.19 -23.06 45.88
N ARG A 313 -34.15 -23.99 45.65
CA ARG A 313 -35.37 -23.84 44.85
C ARG A 313 -35.31 -23.76 43.31
N HIS A 314 -35.86 -24.82 42.72
CA HIS A 314 -36.47 -24.90 41.38
C HIS A 314 -37.40 -23.73 41.06
N GLU A 315 -37.39 -23.28 39.79
CA GLU A 315 -38.62 -23.22 38.99
C GLU A 315 -38.33 -23.14 37.48
N ASN A 316 -39.14 -23.89 36.72
CA ASN A 316 -39.16 -23.97 35.27
C ASN A 316 -39.74 -22.69 34.66
N GLY A 317 -39.18 -22.26 33.53
CA GLY A 317 -39.74 -21.19 32.70
C GLY A 317 -39.48 -21.45 31.22
N SER A 318 -40.46 -22.08 30.56
CA SER A 318 -40.59 -22.16 29.11
C SER A 318 -40.74 -20.77 28.48
N ALA A 319 -40.11 -20.51 27.33
CA ALA A 319 -40.74 -19.95 26.13
C ALA A 319 -39.73 -19.64 25.01
N HIS A 320 -39.91 -20.37 23.90
CA HIS A 320 -40.05 -19.88 22.52
C HIS A 320 -39.22 -18.69 21.97
N MET A 321 -38.43 -19.04 20.93
CA MET A 321 -38.19 -18.36 19.64
C MET A 321 -38.17 -16.82 19.57
N GLY A 322 -37.06 -16.31 19.02
CA GLY A 322 -37.02 -14.99 18.37
C GLY A 322 -35.79 -14.80 17.49
N LYS A 323 -35.96 -15.00 16.17
CA LYS A 323 -35.01 -14.60 15.12
C LYS A 323 -34.84 -13.08 15.07
N MET A 324 -33.63 -12.61 14.73
CA MET A 324 -33.27 -11.65 13.65
C MET A 324 -32.01 -10.87 14.03
N LYS A 325 -30.91 -10.95 13.27
CA LYS A 325 -30.59 -10.27 12.00
C LYS A 325 -30.63 -8.74 12.08
N LYS A 326 -29.45 -8.12 11.92
CA LYS A 326 -29.04 -7.06 10.95
C LYS A 326 -27.77 -6.39 11.53
N ALA A 327 -26.60 -6.35 10.89
CA ALA A 327 -26.21 -6.11 9.50
C ALA A 327 -26.71 -4.77 8.97
#